data_AF-A0A1B6KHH8-F1
#
_entry.id   AF-A0A1B6KHH8-F1
#
_cell.length_a   1.000
_cell.length_b   1.000
_cell.length_c   1.000
_cell.angle_alpha   90.00
_cell.angle_beta   90.00
_cell.angle_gamma   90.00
#
_symmetry.space_group_name_H-M   'P 1'
#
loop_
_entity.id
_entity.type
_entity.pdbx_description
1 polymer ?
#
loop_
_entity_poly.entity_id
_entity_poly.type
_entity_poly.pdbx_seq_one_letter_code
_entity_poly.pdbx_strand_id
1 'polypeptide(L)'
;MVSWIRRTDYQLLTVGLATYSSDDRFFTAHVHHDHDWALHIKFAEMTDEGLYECQVSTHPPMSIFVTLKLVESKAEIVGGSEKMVQTGSSLRLICLLRYSMEP
;
A
#
# COMPACT_ATOMS: atom_id res chain seq x y z
N MET A 1 -1.34 -11.96 -21.23
CA MET A 1 -0.35 -11.78 -20.14
C MET A 1 -0.61 -10.44 -19.50
N VAL A 2 -0.53 -10.35 -18.17
CA VAL A 2 -0.75 -9.10 -17.41
C VAL A 2 0.60 -8.48 -17.03
N SER A 3 0.71 -7.17 -17.07
CA SER A 3 1.91 -6.43 -16.69
C SER A 3 1.56 -5.21 -15.85
N TRP A 4 2.38 -4.89 -14.86
CA TRP A 4 2.23 -3.69 -14.05
C TRP A 4 3.31 -2.67 -14.38
N ILE A 5 2.91 -1.41 -14.57
CA ILE A 5 3.78 -0.31 -14.98
C ILE A 5 3.53 0.87 -14.03
N ARG A 6 4.60 1.49 -13.51
CA ARG A 6 4.50 2.75 -12.78
C ARG A 6 4.52 3.91 -13.77
N ARG A 7 3.52 4.79 -13.74
CA ARG A 7 3.36 5.85 -14.76
C ARG A 7 4.19 7.10 -14.51
N THR A 8 4.67 7.30 -13.28
CA THR A 8 5.48 8.48 -12.94
C THR A 8 6.80 8.51 -13.71
N ASP A 9 7.38 7.34 -13.96
CA ASP A 9 8.66 7.16 -14.67
C ASP A 9 8.63 6.08 -15.76
N TYR A 10 7.46 5.54 -16.06
CA TYR A 10 7.24 4.47 -17.04
C TYR A 10 8.04 3.20 -16.76
N GLN A 11 8.39 2.94 -15.49
CA GLN A 11 9.10 1.72 -15.10
C GLN A 11 8.18 0.50 -15.18
N LEU A 12 8.63 -0.54 -15.88
CA LEU A 12 8.00 -1.86 -15.86
C LEU A 12 8.29 -2.54 -14.51
N LEU A 13 7.23 -2.85 -13.77
CA LEU A 13 7.34 -3.44 -12.43
C LEU A 13 7.32 -4.96 -12.49
N THR A 14 6.29 -5.52 -13.12
CA THR A 14 6.10 -6.98 -13.20
C THR A 14 5.49 -7.39 -14.53
N VAL A 15 5.74 -8.64 -14.91
CA VAL A 15 5.12 -9.31 -16.06
C VAL A 15 4.70 -10.71 -15.63
N GLY A 16 3.40 -10.95 -15.57
CA GLY A 16 2.85 -12.13 -14.91
C GLY A 16 3.33 -12.18 -13.46
N LEU A 17 3.88 -13.31 -13.05
CA LEU A 17 4.44 -13.51 -11.71
C LEU A 17 5.90 -13.07 -11.57
N ALA A 18 6.55 -12.67 -12.67
CA ALA A 18 7.95 -12.26 -12.66
C ALA A 18 8.07 -10.77 -12.34
N THR A 19 8.90 -10.43 -11.36
CA THR A 19 9.29 -9.05 -11.06
C THR A 19 10.41 -8.60 -11.99
N TYR A 20 10.24 -7.43 -12.61
CA TYR A 20 11.20 -6.77 -13.51
C TYR A 20 11.82 -5.51 -12.88
N SER A 21 11.14 -4.89 -11.91
CA SER A 21 11.73 -3.82 -11.12
C SER A 21 12.97 -4.31 -10.38
N SER A 22 13.96 -3.44 -10.19
CA SER A 22 15.10 -3.67 -9.30
C SER A 22 14.76 -3.50 -7.82
N ASP A 23 13.59 -2.95 -7.51
CA ASP A 23 13.07 -2.82 -6.15
C ASP A 23 12.24 -4.06 -5.78
N ASP A 24 12.81 -4.89 -4.90
CA ASP A 24 12.24 -6.16 -4.43
C ASP A 24 10.97 -6.00 -3.58
N ARG A 25 10.58 -4.77 -3.24
CA ARG A 25 9.29 -4.49 -2.58
C ARG A 25 8.12 -4.74 -3.53
N PHE A 26 8.31 -4.62 -4.84
CA PHE A 26 7.28 -4.85 -5.85
C PHE A 26 7.19 -6.33 -6.22
N PHE A 27 6.02 -6.91 -6.07
CA PHE A 27 5.76 -8.28 -6.52
C PHE A 27 4.30 -8.45 -6.90
N THR A 28 4.01 -9.52 -7.62
CA THR A 28 2.66 -9.86 -8.03
C THR A 28 2.24 -11.17 -7.37
N ALA A 29 1.04 -11.18 -6.81
CA ALA A 29 0.38 -12.41 -6.39
C ALA A 29 -0.80 -12.65 -7.34
N HIS A 30 -0.93 -13.89 -7.80
CA HIS A 30 -2.06 -14.32 -8.59
C HIS A 30 -2.79 -15.41 -7.81
N VAL A 31 -4.04 -15.13 -7.43
CA VAL A 31 -4.89 -16.14 -6.79
C VAL A 31 -5.41 -17.03 -7.91
N HIS A 32 -4.97 -18.29 -7.96
CA HIS A 32 -5.24 -19.20 -9.10
C HIS A 32 -6.73 -19.41 -9.46
N HIS A 33 -7.66 -19.03 -8.57
CA HIS A 33 -9.10 -19.17 -8.78
C HIS A 33 -9.81 -17.87 -9.19
N ASP A 34 -9.18 -16.72 -9.03
CA ASP A 34 -9.73 -15.43 -9.46
C ASP A 34 -8.89 -14.89 -10.60
N HIS A 35 -9.50 -14.24 -11.59
CA HIS A 35 -8.80 -13.61 -12.71
C HIS A 35 -8.05 -12.32 -12.29
N ASP A 36 -7.64 -12.25 -11.03
CA ASP A 36 -7.16 -11.08 -10.33
C ASP A 36 -5.63 -11.10 -10.25
N TRP A 37 -5.04 -10.06 -10.83
CA TRP A 37 -3.60 -9.83 -10.84
C TRP A 37 -3.27 -8.64 -9.95
N ALA A 38 -2.98 -8.91 -8.68
CA ALA A 38 -2.70 -7.85 -7.70
C ALA A 38 -1.21 -7.47 -7.70
N LEU A 39 -0.92 -6.16 -7.83
CA LEU A 39 0.40 -5.62 -7.50
C LEU A 39 0.49 -5.39 -6.00
N HIS A 40 1.53 -5.96 -5.39
CA HIS A 40 1.86 -5.75 -3.99
C HIS A 40 3.12 -4.91 -3.87
N ILE A 41 3.12 -3.99 -2.90
CA ILE A 41 4.26 -3.13 -2.55
C ILE A 41 4.51 -3.32 -1.05
N LYS A 42 5.63 -3.96 -0.68
CA LYS A 42 6.01 -4.11 0.73
C LYS A 42 6.52 -2.79 1.27
N PHE A 43 6.16 -2.46 2.51
CA PHE A 43 6.66 -1.26 3.20
C PHE A 43 6.51 -0.01 2.31
N ALA A 44 5.29 0.24 1.85
CA ALA A 44 5.00 1.35 0.96
C ALA A 44 5.37 2.68 1.63
N GLU A 45 6.05 3.54 0.88
CA GLU A 45 6.49 4.86 1.33
C GLU A 45 5.68 5.93 0.61
N MET A 46 5.58 7.14 1.17
CA MET A 46 4.82 8.25 0.55
C MET A 46 5.27 8.57 -0.89
N THR A 47 6.51 8.24 -1.24
CA THR A 47 7.06 8.38 -2.61
C THR A 47 6.52 7.36 -3.60
N ASP A 48 5.93 6.26 -3.14
CA ASP A 48 5.22 5.29 -3.97
C ASP A 48 3.83 5.79 -4.37
N GLU A 49 3.34 6.90 -3.79
CA GLU A 49 2.07 7.49 -4.21
C GLU A 49 2.08 7.86 -5.71
N GLY A 50 1.08 7.44 -6.46
CA GLY A 50 1.03 7.77 -7.88
C GLY A 50 0.11 6.88 -8.70
N LEU A 51 0.21 7.06 -10.02
CA LEU A 51 -0.57 6.31 -11.00
C LEU A 51 0.18 5.05 -11.44
N TYR A 52 -0.52 3.93 -11.37
CA TYR A 52 -0.08 2.61 -11.81
C TYR A 52 -0.98 2.13 -12.93
N GLU A 53 -0.41 1.40 -13.87
CA GLU A 53 -1.12 0.83 -15.01
C GLU A 53 -1.01 -0.70 -14.95
N CYS A 54 -2.15 -1.36 -15.02
CA CYS A 54 -2.24 -2.79 -15.29
C CYS A 54 -2.62 -2.97 -16.76
N GLN A 55 -1.71 -3.58 -17.52
CA GLN A 55 -1.81 -3.76 -18.97
C GLN A 55 -1.97 -5.23 -19.31
N VAL A 56 -2.91 -5.54 -20.21
CA VAL A 56 -3.10 -6.86 -20.80
C VAL A 56 -2.55 -6.87 -22.23
N SER A 57 -1.73 -7.88 -22.54
CA SER A 57 -1.08 -8.08 -23.84
C SER A 57 -2.05 -8.57 -24.95
N THR A 58 -3.11 -7.83 -25.21
CA THR A 58 -4.04 -8.02 -26.34
C THR A 58 -3.60 -7.21 -27.56
N HIS A 59 -4.27 -7.38 -28.69
CA HIS A 59 -4.09 -6.53 -29.86
C HIS A 59 -5.40 -5.82 -30.23
N PRO A 60 -5.56 -4.51 -29.97
CA PRO A 60 -4.60 -3.61 -29.30
C PRO A 60 -4.45 -3.91 -27.79
N PRO A 61 -3.36 -3.46 -27.13
CA PRO A 61 -3.21 -3.61 -25.69
C PRO A 61 -4.34 -2.91 -24.93
N MET A 62 -4.83 -3.56 -23.88
CA MET A 62 -5.86 -3.01 -23.00
C MET A 62 -5.24 -2.64 -21.66
N SER A 63 -5.64 -1.50 -21.10
CA SER A 63 -5.08 -1.00 -19.84
C SER A 63 -6.16 -0.55 -18.88
N ILE A 64 -5.91 -0.77 -17.59
CA ILE A 64 -6.62 -0.11 -16.49
C ILE A 64 -5.62 0.70 -15.69
N PHE A 65 -6.07 1.84 -15.17
CA PHE A 65 -5.24 2.77 -14.40
C PHE A 65 -5.73 2.84 -12.96
N VAL A 66 -4.80 2.72 -12.01
CA VAL A 66 -5.06 2.70 -10.57
C VAL A 66 -4.21 3.77 -9.91
N THR A 67 -4.83 4.67 -9.14
CA THR A 67 -4.09 5.65 -8.36
C THR A 67 -3.90 5.11 -6.94
N LEU A 68 -2.66 4.86 -6.55
CA LEU A 68 -2.31 4.57 -5.17
C LEU A 68 -2.31 5.89 -4.39
N LYS A 69 -3.02 5.93 -3.27
CA LYS A 69 -3.00 7.01 -2.28
C LYS A 69 -2.56 6.44 -0.95
N LEU A 70 -1.55 7.05 -0.34
CA LEU A 70 -1.02 6.61 0.94
C LEU A 70 -1.32 7.67 1.99
N VAL A 71 -1.67 7.22 3.19
CA VAL A 71 -1.80 8.09 4.35
C VAL A 71 -0.94 7.56 5.48
N GLU A 72 -0.36 8.48 6.23
CA GLU A 72 0.39 8.14 7.43
C GLU A 72 -0.56 8.14 8.63
N SER A 73 -1.10 6.96 8.97
CA SER A 73 -1.95 6.80 10.16
C SER A 73 -1.12 6.92 11.43
N LYS A 74 -1.57 7.74 12.39
CA LYS A 74 -0.87 7.96 13.66
C LYS A 74 -1.77 7.61 14.83
N ALA A 75 -1.28 6.78 15.74
CA ALA A 75 -1.94 6.48 17.01
C ALA A 75 -1.23 7.25 18.14
N GLU A 76 -2.02 7.95 18.96
CA GLU A 76 -1.50 8.75 20.08
C GLU A 76 -2.29 8.46 21.35
N ILE A 77 -1.58 8.19 22.45
CA ILE A 77 -2.21 8.11 23.78
C ILE A 77 -2.25 9.51 24.38
N VAL A 78 -3.43 9.97 24.77
CA VAL A 78 -3.65 11.35 25.20
C VAL A 78 -2.81 11.72 26.45
N GLY A 79 -2.12 12.85 26.34
CA GLY A 79 -1.30 13.49 27.38
C GLY A 79 0.17 13.05 27.34
N GLY A 80 0.92 13.29 28.43
CA GLY A 80 2.37 13.02 28.45
C GLY A 80 2.76 11.55 28.22
N SER A 81 3.98 11.35 27.72
CA SER A 81 4.60 10.03 27.49
C SER A 81 4.79 9.21 28.77
N GLU A 82 4.96 9.89 29.90
CA GLU A 82 5.03 9.29 31.23
C GLU A 82 3.77 9.59 32.02
N LYS A 83 3.23 8.57 32.69
CA LYS A 83 2.04 8.66 33.54
C LYS A 83 2.36 8.09 34.90
N MET A 84 2.41 8.96 35.91
CA MET A 84 2.56 8.54 37.30
C MET A 84 1.17 8.45 37.94
N VAL A 85 0.87 7.31 38.55
CA VAL A 85 -0.42 7.05 39.21
C VAL A 85 -0.15 6.53 40.61
N GLN A 86 -0.96 6.96 41.58
CA GLN A 86 -0.85 6.52 42.97
C GLN A 86 -1.50 5.15 43.17
N THR A 87 -0.95 4.37 44.10
CA THR A 87 -1.50 3.06 44.49
C THR A 87 -2.95 3.19 44.94
N GLY A 88 -3.83 2.34 44.38
CA GLY A 88 -5.27 2.35 44.67
C GLY A 88 -6.10 3.32 43.81
N SER A 89 -5.47 4.14 42.97
CA SER A 89 -6.16 5.00 42.00
C SER A 89 -6.42 4.30 40.67
N SER A 90 -7.41 4.78 39.91
CA SER A 90 -7.71 4.27 38.57
C SER A 90 -6.90 5.01 37.49
N LEU A 91 -6.29 4.25 36.58
CA LEU A 91 -5.63 4.78 35.38
C LEU A 91 -6.59 4.66 34.18
N ARG A 92 -6.70 5.72 33.37
CA ARG A 92 -7.42 5.71 32.10
C ARG A 92 -6.50 6.16 30.96
N LEU A 93 -6.24 5.25 30.03
CA LEU A 93 -5.53 5.54 28.79
C LEU A 93 -6.54 5.72 27.67
N ILE A 94 -6.47 6.84 26.97
CA ILE A 94 -7.29 7.12 25.79
C ILE A 94 -6.36 7.13 24.59
N CYS A 95 -6.58 6.23 23.65
CA CYS A 95 -5.88 6.20 22.38
C CYS A 95 -6.73 6.91 21.32
N LEU A 96 -6.10 7.83 20.59
CA LEU A 96 -6.70 8.49 19.44
C LEU A 96 -5.99 8.02 18.18
N LEU A 97 -6.75 7.44 17.26
CA LEU A 97 -6.28 7.17 15.90
C LEU A 97 -6.52 8.41 15.04
N ARG A 98 -5.48 8.89 14.38
CA ARG A 98 -5.50 10.02 13.46
C ARG A 98 -5.19 9.53 12.05
N TYR A 99 -5.83 10.16 11.06
CA TYR A 99 -5.57 9.92 9.64
C TYR A 99 -5.73 8.45 9.21
N SER A 100 -6.75 7.76 9.74
CA SER A 100 -7.16 6.46 9.21
C SER A 100 -7.94 6.65 7.90
N MET A 101 -7.68 5.78 6.92
CA MET A 101 -8.56 5.60 5.75
C MET A 101 -9.70 4.65 6.13
N GLU A 102 -10.42 4.94 7.20
CA GLU A 102 -11.77 4.38 7.36
C GLU A 102 -12.76 5.30 6.65
N PRO A 103 -13.76 4.77 5.93
CA PRO A 103 -14.90 5.57 5.49
C PRO A 103 -15.71 6.14 6.65
#